data_AF-A0A2G9ML09-F1
#
_entry.id   AF-A0A2G9ML09-F1
#
_cell.length_a   1.000
_cell.length_b   1.000
_cell.length_c   1.000
_cell.angle_alpha   90.00
_cell.angle_beta   90.00
_cell.angle_gamma   90.00
#
_symmetry.space_group_name_H-M   'P 1'
#
loop_
_entity.id
_entity.type
_entity.pdbx_description
1 polymer ?
#
loop_
_entity_poly.entity_id
_entity_poly.type
_entity_poly.pdbx_seq_one_letter_code
_entity_poly.pdbx_strand_id
1 'polypeptide(L)'
;MAFATSIPELFIGITSALKGKSSIALGTIIGSNILDLTLIAGITIIIVKGIKVKDKGIHKNAWWMCGIALLPVILFIIGGELSRIDGII
;
A
#
# COMPACT_ATOMS: atom_id res chain seq x y z
N MET A 1 -10.29 -1.28 10.07
CA MET A 1 -10.95 -1.84 8.86
C MET A 1 -9.98 -2.12 7.71
N ALA A 2 -8.86 -1.41 7.58
CA ALA A 2 -7.90 -1.60 6.47
C ALA A 2 -7.43 -3.05 6.23
N PHE A 3 -7.29 -3.86 7.29
CA PHE A 3 -6.90 -5.26 7.12
C PHE A 3 -7.93 -6.08 6.32
N ALA A 4 -9.23 -5.88 6.56
CA ALA A 4 -10.28 -6.66 5.92
C ALA A 4 -10.45 -6.30 4.43
N THR A 5 -10.24 -5.03 4.08
CA THR A 5 -10.29 -4.57 2.68
C THR A 5 -9.11 -5.09 1.88
N SER A 6 -7.97 -5.35 2.52
CA SER A 6 -6.76 -5.82 1.85
C SER A 6 -6.56 -7.34 1.80
N ILE A 7 -7.47 -8.14 2.37
CA ILE A 7 -7.41 -9.61 2.27
C ILE A 7 -7.51 -10.08 0.80
N PRO A 8 -8.46 -9.60 -0.03
CA PRO A 8 -8.54 -10.02 -1.43
C PRO A 8 -7.28 -9.65 -2.22
N GLU A 9 -6.74 -8.46 -1.98
CA GLU A 9 -5.54 -7.94 -2.64
C GLU A 9 -4.30 -8.77 -2.28
N LEU A 10 -4.16 -9.09 -0.99
CA LEU A 10 -3.12 -9.98 -0.48
C LEU A 10 -3.21 -11.35 -1.14
N PHE A 11 -4.42 -11.90 -1.27
CA PHE A 11 -4.63 -13.19 -1.93
C PHE A 11 -4.25 -13.16 -3.41
N ILE A 12 -4.65 -12.10 -4.14
CA ILE A 12 -4.28 -11.91 -5.55
C ILE A 12 -2.76 -11.74 -5.69
N GLY A 13 -2.12 -10.99 -4.79
CA GLY A 13 -0.67 -10.80 -4.75
C GLY A 13 0.09 -12.11 -4.53
N ILE A 14 -0.27 -12.87 -3.49
CA ILE A 14 0.36 -14.16 -3.17
C ILE A 14 0.15 -15.16 -4.31
N THR A 15 -1.08 -15.31 -4.79
CA THR A 15 -1.37 -16.28 -5.87
C THR A 15 -0.68 -15.91 -7.18
N SER A 16 -0.53 -14.62 -7.49
CA SER A 16 0.21 -14.14 -8.67
C SER A 16 1.71 -14.36 -8.52
N ALA A 17 2.27 -14.11 -7.34
CA ALA A 17 3.67 -14.36 -7.02
C ALA A 17 4.02 -15.86 -7.10
N LEU A 18 3.17 -16.74 -6.56
CA LEU A 18 3.33 -18.19 -6.65
C LEU A 18 3.26 -18.72 -8.09
N LYS A 19 2.51 -18.05 -8.97
CA LYS A 19 2.43 -18.37 -10.40
C LYS A 19 3.58 -17.78 -11.23
N GLY A 20 4.58 -17.17 -10.59
CA GLY A 20 5.71 -16.51 -11.27
C GLY A 20 5.34 -15.21 -11.99
N LYS A 21 4.14 -14.66 -11.74
CA LYS A 21 3.65 -13.41 -12.36
C LYS A 21 3.87 -12.23 -11.42
N SER A 22 5.13 -11.93 -11.12
CA SER A 22 5.51 -10.85 -10.19
C SER A 22 5.03 -9.46 -10.64
N SER A 23 4.93 -9.22 -11.95
CA SER A 23 4.38 -7.96 -12.49
C SER A 23 2.92 -7.73 -12.11
N ILE A 24 2.11 -8.79 -12.06
CA ILE A 24 0.71 -8.71 -11.65
C ILE A 24 0.64 -8.49 -10.13
N ALA A 25 1.46 -9.20 -9.35
CA ALA A 25 1.49 -9.04 -7.90
C ALA A 25 1.82 -7.60 -7.49
N LEU A 26 2.88 -7.01 -8.08
CA LEU A 26 3.24 -5.62 -7.85
C LEU A 26 2.19 -4.64 -8.38
N GLY A 27 1.63 -4.91 -9.56
CA GLY A 27 0.57 -4.09 -10.16
C GLY A 27 -0.69 -4.03 -9.29
N THR A 28 -1.08 -5.13 -8.65
CA THR A 28 -2.20 -5.16 -7.71
C THR A 28 -1.93 -4.32 -6.47
N ILE A 29 -0.75 -4.48 -5.84
CA ILE A 29 -0.41 -3.77 -4.61
C ILE A 29 -0.32 -2.25 -4.85
N ILE A 30 0.42 -1.85 -5.90
CA ILE A 30 0.61 -0.43 -6.23
C ILE A 30 -0.72 0.17 -6.71
N GLY A 31 -1.44 -0.54 -7.59
CA GLY A 31 -2.70 -0.07 -8.16
C GLY A 31 -3.79 0.14 -7.11
N SER A 32 -3.95 -0.81 -6.17
CA SER A 32 -4.98 -0.67 -5.13
C SER A 32 -4.71 0.51 -4.20
N ASN A 33 -3.46 0.68 -3.74
CA ASN A 33 -3.08 1.81 -2.90
C ASN A 33 -3.30 3.16 -3.60
N ILE A 34 -3.01 3.24 -4.91
CA ILE A 34 -3.27 4.45 -5.70
C ILE A 34 -4.78 4.72 -5.80
N LEU A 35 -5.59 3.70 -6.11
CA LEU A 35 -7.05 3.85 -6.22
C LEU A 35 -7.69 4.25 -4.88
N ASP A 36 -7.23 3.69 -3.77
CA ASP A 36 -7.71 4.02 -2.43
C ASP A 36 -7.46 5.50 -2.09
N LEU A 37 -6.23 5.97 -2.33
CA LEU A 37 -5.82 7.33 -2.02
C LEU A 37 -6.40 8.37 -2.99
N THR A 38 -6.62 8.01 -4.25
CA THR A 38 -7.09 8.96 -5.28
C THR A 38 -8.60 8.88 -5.48
N LEU A 39 -9.09 7.72 -5.91
CA LEU A 39 -10.47 7.53 -6.33
C LEU A 39 -11.39 7.41 -5.12
N ILE A 40 -11.12 6.48 -4.21
CA ILE A 40 -12.01 6.21 -3.07
C ILE A 40 -12.00 7.40 -2.12
N ALA A 41 -10.83 7.86 -1.69
CA ALA A 41 -10.72 9.03 -0.81
C ALA A 41 -11.27 10.30 -1.49
N GLY A 42 -10.95 10.53 -2.77
CA GLY A 42 -11.43 11.70 -3.52
C GLY A 42 -12.95 11.74 -3.64
N ILE A 43 -13.58 10.65 -4.07
CA ILE A 43 -15.04 10.54 -4.14
C ILE A 43 -15.66 10.71 -2.75
N THR A 44 -15.07 10.10 -1.72
CA THR A 44 -15.57 10.22 -0.34
C THR A 44 -15.56 11.67 0.14
N ILE A 45 -14.49 12.43 -0.14
CA ILE A 45 -14.39 13.85 0.22
C ILE A 45 -15.47 14.67 -0.48
N ILE A 46 -15.71 14.42 -1.77
CA ILE A 46 -16.72 15.12 -2.56
C ILE A 46 -18.12 14.87 -1.99
N ILE A 47 -18.45 13.60 -1.70
CA ILE A 47 -19.77 13.21 -1.18
C ILE A 47 -20.00 13.76 0.23
N VAL A 48 -19.03 13.62 1.13
CA VAL A 48 -19.15 14.01 2.54
C VAL A 48 -18.96 15.54 2.73
N LYS A 49 -18.56 16.25 1.67
CA LYS A 49 -18.27 17.70 1.68
C LYS A 49 -17.21 18.07 2.72
N GLY A 50 -16.13 17.31 2.74
CA GLY A 50 -14.95 17.57 3.56
C GLY A 50 -14.73 16.58 4.70
N ILE A 51 -13.49 16.53 5.19
CA ILE A 51 -13.05 15.64 6.26
C ILE A 51 -12.61 16.49 7.45
N LYS A 52 -13.26 16.31 8.61
CA LYS A 52 -12.80 16.90 9.87
C LYS A 52 -11.79 15.98 10.54
N VAL A 53 -10.51 16.28 10.35
CA VAL A 53 -9.43 15.60 11.07
C VAL A 53 -9.32 16.19 12.48
N LYS A 54 -9.71 15.41 13.49
CA LYS A 54 -9.64 15.81 14.90
C LYS A 54 -8.33 15.36 15.58
N ASP A 55 -7.57 14.50 14.93
CA ASP A 55 -6.38 13.87 15.51
C ASP A 55 -5.14 14.76 15.31
N LYS A 56 -4.53 15.18 16.43
CA LYS A 56 -3.28 15.95 16.44
C LYS A 56 -2.06 15.09 16.07
N GLY A 57 -2.18 13.77 16.10
CA GLY A 57 -1.11 12.82 15.76
C GLY A 57 -0.93 12.55 14.26
N ILE A 58 -1.79 13.10 13.39
CA ILE A 58 -1.85 12.67 11.99
C ILE A 58 -0.56 12.94 11.21
N HIS A 59 0.14 14.04 11.51
CA HIS A 59 1.41 14.37 10.85
C HIS A 59 2.53 13.41 11.25
N LYS A 60 2.57 13.02 12.53
CA LYS A 60 3.53 12.03 13.02
C LYS A 60 3.27 10.65 12.40
N ASN A 61 2.00 10.25 12.30
CA ASN A 61 1.62 8.99 11.68
C ASN A 61 1.90 8.98 10.17
N ALA A 62 1.62 10.09 9.48
CA ALA A 62 1.96 10.26 8.06
C ALA A 62 3.47 10.16 7.83
N TRP A 63 4.29 10.74 8.71
CA TRP A 63 5.74 10.61 8.64
C TRP A 63 6.21 9.15 8.74
N TRP A 64 5.65 8.40 9.70
CA TRP A 64 5.93 6.97 9.83
C TRP A 64 5.47 6.16 8.61
N MET A 65 4.29 6.47 8.06
CA MET A 65 3.78 5.84 6.84
C MET A 65 4.73 6.06 5.66
N CYS A 66 5.21 7.29 5.45
CA CYS A 66 6.18 7.57 4.40
C CYS A 66 7.50 6.80 4.61
N GLY A 67 7.99 6.74 5.85
CA GLY A 67 9.20 5.97 6.18
C GLY A 67 9.06 4.48 5.84
N ILE A 68 7.94 3.86 6.23
CA ILE A 68 7.68 2.44 5.95
C ILE A 68 7.45 2.21 4.45
N ALA A 69 6.76 3.11 3.76
CA ALA A 69 6.52 2.99 2.32
C ALA A 69 7.81 3.07 1.48
N LEU A 70 8.84 3.75 1.98
CA LEU A 70 10.15 3.85 1.31
C LEU A 70 11.03 2.62 1.55
N LEU A 71 10.79 1.85 2.60
CA LEU A 71 11.59 0.68 2.97
C LEU A 71 11.75 -0.33 1.81
N PRO A 72 10.69 -0.79 1.12
CA PRO A 72 10.84 -1.73 0.00
C PRO A 72 11.61 -1.11 -1.18
N VAL A 73 11.55 0.21 -1.38
CA VAL A 73 12.33 0.91 -2.42
C VAL A 73 13.81 0.92 -2.06
N ILE A 74 14.14 1.15 -0.79
CA ILE A 74 15.53 1.14 -0.29
C ILE A 74 16.11 -0.27 -0.39
N LEU A 75 15.36 -1.31 0.02
CA LEU A 75 15.79 -2.70 -0.11
C LEU A 75 16.06 -3.08 -1.57
N PHE A 76 15.18 -2.66 -2.48
CA PHE A 76 15.38 -2.87 -3.91
C PHE A 76 16.64 -2.20 -4.46
N ILE A 77 16.97 -0.97 -4.02
CA ILE A 77 18.19 -0.27 -4.47
C ILE A 77 19.47 -0.96 -3.96
N ILE A 78 19.45 -1.50 -2.74
CA ILE A 78 20.62 -2.15 -2.13
C ILE A 78 20.83 -3.56 -2.69
N GLY A 79 19.76 -4.35 -2.82
CA GLY A 79 19.82 -5.75 -3.25
C GLY A 79 19.72 -5.96 -4.77
N GLY A 80 19.20 -4.97 -5.52
CA GLY A 80 18.90 -5.08 -6.95
C GLY A 80 17.67 -5.93 -7.29
N GLU A 81 17.19 -6.74 -6.34
CA GLU A 81 15.98 -7.54 -6.41
C GLU A 81 15.27 -7.58 -5.05
N LEU A 82 13.94 -7.74 -5.06
CA LEU A 82 13.16 -7.98 -3.84
C LEU A 82 13.05 -9.49 -3.62
N SER A 83 13.80 -9.99 -2.64
CA SER A 83 13.83 -11.39 -2.26
C SER A 83 12.71 -11.75 -1.28
N ARG A 84 12.50 -13.04 -1.04
CA ARG A 84 11.54 -13.53 -0.04
C ARG A 84 11.87 -13.06 1.38
N ILE A 85 13.16 -12.83 1.64
CA ILE A 85 13.64 -12.33 2.94
C ILE A 85 13.19 -10.87 3.13
N ASP A 86 13.28 -10.05 2.07
CA ASP A 86 12.80 -8.66 2.08
C ASP A 86 11.29 -8.56 2.30
N GLY A 87 10.54 -9.58 1.87
CA GLY A 87 9.10 -9.67 2.12
C GLY A 87 8.72 -10.08 3.56
N ILE A 88 9.66 -10.56 4.37
CA ILE A 88 9.45 -10.87 5.80
C ILE A 88 9.70 -9.64 6.67
N ILE A 89 10.56 -8.73 6.22
CA ILE A 89 10.96 -7.48 6.90
C ILE A 89 9.86 -6.43 6.76
#